data_AF-A0A7M2V978-F1
#
_entry.id   AF-A0A7M2V978-F1
#
_cell.length_a   1.000
_cell.length_b   1.000
_cell.length_c   1.000
_cell.angle_alpha   90.00
_cell.angle_beta   90.00
_cell.angle_gamma   90.00
#
_symmetry.space_group_name_H-M   'P 1'
#
loop_
_entity.id
_entity.type
_entity.pdbx_description
1 polymer ?
#
loop_
_entity_poly.entity_id
_entity_poly.type
_entity_poly.pdbx_seq_one_letter_code
_entity_poly.pdbx_strand_id
1 'polypeptide(L)'
;MQQTVSDNVILELTVRNHPGVMTHVCGLFARRAFNVEGILCLPIKDSEQSRIWLLVNDDQRLEQMISQIEKLEDVVQVVRNQSSPGMFNKLAVFFE
;
A
#
# COMPACT_ATOMS: atom_id res chain seq x y z
N MET A 1 2.77 29.11 -9.04
CA MET A 1 2.93 28.15 -7.93
C MET A 1 3.19 26.79 -8.55
N GLN A 2 4.46 26.36 -8.57
CA GLN A 2 4.83 25.06 -9.12
C GLN A 2 4.31 23.99 -8.15
N GLN A 3 3.36 23.17 -8.60
CA GLN A 3 2.98 21.96 -7.89
C GLN A 3 4.20 21.05 -7.94
N THR A 4 4.91 20.96 -6.82
CA THR A 4 5.91 19.91 -6.60
C THR A 4 5.16 18.60 -6.78
N VAL A 5 5.45 17.87 -7.86
CA VAL A 5 4.98 16.50 -8.02
C VAL A 5 5.66 15.75 -6.89
N SER A 6 4.93 15.48 -5.81
CA SER A 6 5.40 14.59 -4.76
C SER A 6 5.68 13.25 -5.44
N ASP A 7 6.93 12.78 -5.39
CA ASP A 7 7.31 11.44 -5.84
C ASP A 7 6.60 10.45 -4.92
N ASN A 8 5.35 10.14 -5.22
CA ASN A 8 4.56 9.17 -4.50
C ASN A 8 4.59 7.87 -5.28
N VAL A 9 4.67 6.78 -4.54
CA VAL A 9 4.66 5.42 -5.08
C VAL A 9 3.47 4.67 -4.53
N ILE A 10 2.98 3.74 -5.35
CA ILE A 10 1.88 2.87 -4.97
C ILE A 10 2.51 1.53 -4.58
N LEU A 11 2.30 1.14 -3.33
CA LEU A 11 2.56 -0.23 -2.89
C LEU A 11 1.28 -1.03 -3.06
N GLU A 12 1.35 -2.08 -3.87
CA GLU A 12 0.29 -3.07 -3.98
C GLU A 12 0.67 -4.28 -3.11
N LEU A 13 -0.17 -4.58 -2.12
CA LEU A 13 -0.01 -5.72 -1.24
C LEU A 13 -1.14 -6.70 -1.52
N THR A 14 -0.79 -7.97 -1.68
CA THR A 14 -1.73 -9.08 -1.60
C THR A 14 -1.59 -9.70 -0.22
N VAL A 15 -2.67 -9.72 0.54
CA VAL A 15 -2.68 -10.19 1.92
C VAL A 15 -3.75 -11.24 2.14
N ARG A 16 -3.53 -12.16 3.08
CA ARG A 16 -4.57 -13.05 3.58
C ARG A 16 -5.53 -12.23 4.45
N ASN A 17 -6.82 -12.47 4.29
CA ASN A 17 -7.87 -11.76 5.00
C ASN A 17 -8.05 -12.33 6.42
N HIS A 18 -7.01 -12.23 7.24
CA HIS A 18 -7.03 -12.58 8.64
C HIS A 18 -7.35 -11.36 9.52
N PRO A 19 -8.06 -11.55 10.65
CA PRO A 19 -8.29 -10.47 11.61
C PRO A 19 -6.97 -9.84 12.08
N GLY A 20 -6.86 -8.51 11.93
CA GLY A 20 -5.69 -7.75 12.37
C GLY A 20 -4.65 -7.43 11.29
N VAL A 21 -4.79 -7.97 10.07
CA VAL A 21 -3.83 -7.72 8.97
C VAL A 21 -3.67 -6.23 8.66
N MET A 22 -4.78 -5.47 8.62
CA MET A 22 -4.75 -4.01 8.39
C MET A 22 -4.02 -3.26 9.51
N THR A 23 -4.21 -3.70 10.76
CA THR A 23 -3.53 -3.10 11.91
C THR A 23 -2.02 -3.33 11.85
N HIS A 24 -1.58 -4.53 11.44
CA HIS A 24 -0.16 -4.85 11.25
C HIS A 24 0.46 -4.00 10.13
N VAL A 25 -0.21 -3.92 8.98
CA VAL A 25 0.25 -3.13 7.84
C VAL A 25 0.36 -1.65 8.24
N CYS A 26 -0.73 -1.03 8.72
CA CYS A 26 -0.73 0.38 9.11
C CYS A 26 0.25 0.67 10.27
N GLY A 27 0.41 -0.27 11.21
CA GLY A 27 1.33 -0.14 12.34
C GLY A 27 2.80 -0.04 11.94
N LEU A 28 3.21 -0.69 10.83
CA LEU A 28 4.57 -0.57 10.30
C LEU A 28 4.87 0.86 9.81
N PHE A 29 3.92 1.49 9.12
CA PHE A 29 4.07 2.87 8.64
C PHE A 29 4.04 3.87 9.80
N ALA A 30 3.14 3.67 10.77
CA ALA A 30 3.02 4.53 11.95
C ALA A 30 4.32 4.58 12.78
N ARG A 31 4.97 3.43 12.99
CA ARG A 31 6.19 3.34 13.82
C ARG A 31 7.38 4.12 13.23
N ARG A 32 7.42 4.33 11.91
CA ARG A 32 8.54 4.99 11.22
C ARG A 32 8.24 6.42 10.79
N ALA A 33 7.12 6.98 11.29
CA ALA A 33 6.62 8.30 10.92
C ALA A 33 6.46 8.46 9.40
N PHE A 34 6.03 7.38 8.73
CA PHE A 34 5.67 7.43 7.32
C PHE A 34 4.24 7.90 7.18
N ASN A 35 4.05 8.96 6.39
CA ASN A 35 2.71 9.37 6.02
C ASN A 35 2.17 8.45 4.92
N VAL A 36 0.97 7.95 5.12
CA VAL A 36 0.21 7.21 4.11
C VAL A 36 -0.82 8.18 3.56
N GLU A 37 -0.65 8.61 2.31
CA GLU A 37 -1.53 9.60 1.68
C GLU A 37 -2.87 8.99 1.26
N GLY A 38 -2.90 7.69 1.00
CA GLY A 38 -4.11 6.99 0.58
C GLY A 38 -4.02 5.49 0.85
N ILE A 39 -5.16 4.91 1.20
CA ILE A 39 -5.33 3.47 1.39
C ILE A 39 -6.59 3.06 0.64
N LEU A 40 -6.44 2.07 -0.24
CA LEU A 40 -7.56 1.36 -0.87
C LEU A 40 -7.42 -0.11 -0.53
N CYS A 41 -8.50 -0.75 -0.09
CA CYS A 41 -8.53 -2.17 0.21
C CYS A 41 -9.75 -2.80 -0.44
N LEU A 42 -9.53 -3.85 -1.22
CA LEU A 42 -10.59 -4.60 -1.88
C LEU A 42 -10.39 -6.11 -1.69
N PRO A 43 -11.44 -6.88 -1.39
CA PRO A 43 -11.33 -8.33 -1.39
C PRO A 43 -11.06 -8.84 -2.80
N ILE A 44 -10.23 -9.87 -2.93
CA ILE A 44 -10.03 -10.57 -4.20
C ILE A 44 -11.14 -11.60 -4.32
N LYS A 45 -11.96 -11.48 -5.38
CA LYS A 45 -13.11 -12.35 -5.62
C LYS A 45 -12.72 -13.84 -5.59
N ASP A 46 -13.57 -14.65 -4.96
CA ASP A 46 -13.42 -16.11 -4.84
C ASP A 46 -12.11 -16.53 -4.14
N SER A 47 -11.58 -15.69 -3.24
CA SER A 47 -10.38 -15.99 -2.44
C SER A 47 -10.51 -15.52 -0.99
N GLU A 48 -9.68 -16.07 -0.11
CA GLU A 48 -9.49 -15.57 1.27
C GLU A 48 -8.44 -14.46 1.34
N GLN A 49 -8.22 -13.74 0.24
CA GLN A 49 -7.19 -12.70 0.13
C GLN A 49 -7.82 -11.35 -0.19
N SER A 50 -7.12 -10.30 0.22
CA SER A 50 -7.46 -8.91 -0.07
C SER A 50 -6.27 -8.23 -0.74
N ARG A 51 -6.58 -7.22 -1.55
CA ARG A 51 -5.60 -6.37 -2.19
C ARG A 51 -5.64 -5.00 -1.55
N ILE A 52 -4.48 -4.55 -1.10
CA ILE A 52 -4.30 -3.25 -0.47
C ILE A 52 -3.40 -2.42 -1.37
N TRP A 53 -3.85 -1.24 -1.77
CA TRP A 53 -3.01 -0.24 -2.40
C TRP A 53 -2.73 0.87 -1.39
N LEU A 54 -1.45 1.15 -1.17
CA LEU A 54 -0.99 2.22 -0.31
C LEU A 54 -0.30 3.27 -1.15
N LEU A 55 -0.79 4.50 -1.09
CA LEU A 55 -0.11 5.66 -1.65
C LEU A 55 0.80 6.24 -0.57
N VAL A 56 2.10 6.21 -0.81
CA VAL A 56 3.13 6.65 0.14
C VAL A 56 4.20 7.46 -0.57
N ASN A 57 4.90 8.30 0.18
CA ASN A 57 6.01 9.09 -0.36
C ASN A 57 7.22 8.19 -0.65
N ASP A 58 7.95 8.48 -1.73
CA ASP A 58 9.15 7.75 -2.13
C ASP A 58 10.36 8.16 -1.28
N ASP A 59 10.33 7.76 -0.01
CA ASP A 59 11.42 7.94 0.94
C ASP A 59 12.44 6.80 0.78
N GLN A 60 13.72 7.10 0.98
CA GLN A 60 14.81 6.11 0.90
C GLN A 60 14.63 4.93 1.87
N ARG A 61 13.88 5.11 2.97
CA ARG A 61 13.58 4.05 3.96
C ARG A 61 12.48 3.09 3.49
N LEU A 62 11.83 3.36 2.35
CA LEU A 62 10.71 2.56 1.84
C LEU A 62 11.11 1.13 1.51
N GLU A 63 12.26 0.91 0.87
CA GLU A 63 12.74 -0.44 0.55
C GLU A 63 12.88 -1.30 1.80
N GLN A 64 13.43 -0.70 2.87
CA GLN A 64 13.53 -1.40 4.15
C GLN A 64 12.16 -1.71 4.75
N MET A 65 11.14 -0.88 4.53
CA MET A 65 9.78 -1.17 4.98
C MET A 65 9.14 -2.28 4.17
N ILE A 66 9.30 -2.28 2.84
CA ILE A 66 8.83 -3.36 1.97
C ILE A 66 9.39 -4.70 2.48
N SER A 67 10.70 -4.78 2.75
CA SER A 67 11.31 -5.99 3.30
C SER A 67 10.83 -6.38 4.70
N GLN A 68 10.19 -5.48 5.46
CA GLN A 68 9.55 -5.84 6.75
C GLN A 68 8.11 -6.31 6.55
N ILE A 69 7.39 -5.68 5.63
CA ILE A 69 6.04 -6.07 5.24
C ILE A 69 6.06 -7.49 4.65
N GLU A 70 7.03 -7.81 3.79
CA GLU A 70 7.22 -9.14 3.22
C GLU A 70 7.48 -10.25 4.25
N LYS A 71 7.85 -9.89 5.48
CA LYS A 71 8.07 -10.85 6.58
C LYS A 71 6.81 -11.11 7.41
N LEU A 72 5.74 -10.34 7.20
CA LEU A 72 4.45 -10.61 7.84
C LEU A 72 3.84 -11.87 7.24
N GLU A 73 3.41 -12.81 8.08
CA GLU A 73 2.81 -14.08 7.66
C GLU A 73 1.54 -13.89 6.80
N ASP A 74 0.81 -12.82 7.07
CA ASP A 74 -0.40 -12.45 6.35
C ASP A 74 -0.11 -11.84 4.97
N VAL A 75 1.12 -11.39 4.70
CA VAL A 75 1.48 -10.79 3.41
C VAL A 75 1.93 -11.89 2.46
N VAL A 76 1.21 -12.03 1.35
CA VAL A 76 1.49 -13.00 0.30
C VAL A 76 2.46 -12.42 -0.72
N GLN A 77 2.28 -11.14 -1.08
CA GLN A 77 3.08 -10.47 -2.10
C GLN A 77 3.07 -8.96 -1.89
N VAL A 78 4.19 -8.31 -2.20
CA VAL A 78 4.31 -6.85 -2.27
C VAL A 78 4.87 -6.46 -3.63
N VAL A 79 4.27 -5.46 -4.28
CA VAL A 79 4.73 -4.89 -5.55
C VAL A 79 4.83 -3.38 -5.40
N ARG A 80 6.01 -2.83 -5.68
CA ARG A 80 6.23 -1.39 -5.76
C ARG A 80 5.96 -0.93 -7.19
N ASN A 81 5.06 0.02 -7.34
CA ASN A 81 4.70 0.59 -8.64
C ASN A 81 5.02 2.08 -8.64
N GLN A 82 5.88 2.54 -9.55
CA GLN A 82 6.24 3.95 -9.74
C GLN A 82 5.20 4.72 -10.58
N SER A 83 3.98 4.19 -10.67
CA SER A 83 2.92 4.79 -11.45
C SER A 83 2.45 6.11 -10.85
N SER A 84 1.96 7.03 -11.69
CA SER A 84 1.58 8.37 -11.23
C SER A 84 0.45 8.32 -10.18
N PRO A 85 0.39 9.31 -9.26
CA PRO A 85 -0.68 9.41 -8.25
C PRO A 85 -2.08 9.38 -8.85
N GLY A 86 -2.24 9.86 -10.10
CA GLY A 86 -3.51 9.82 -10.82
C GLY A 86 -4.03 8.41 -11.13
N MET A 87 -3.16 7.39 -11.13
CA MET A 87 -3.58 5.99 -11.28
C MET A 87 -4.31 5.49 -10.03
N PHE A 88 -3.91 5.93 -8.84
CA PHE A 88 -4.57 5.55 -7.59
C PHE A 88 -6.04 6.00 -7.56
N ASN A 89 -6.31 7.26 -7.96
CA ASN A 89 -7.67 7.78 -8.06
C ASN A 89 -8.49 7.06 -9.14
N LYS A 90 -7.87 6.68 -10.27
CA LYS A 90 -8.55 5.88 -11.29
C LYS A 90 -8.92 4.49 -10.76
N LEU A 91 -8.03 3.83 -10.01
CA LEU A 91 -8.33 2.54 -9.38
C LEU A 91 -9.55 2.66 -8.47
N ALA A 92 -9.60 3.67 -7.60
CA ALA A 92 -10.74 3.88 -6.71
C ALA A 92 -12.08 4.01 -7.46
N VAL A 93 -12.10 4.73 -8.59
CA VAL A 93 -13.31 4.94 -9.41
C VAL A 93 -13.69 3.70 -10.23
N PHE A 94 -12.72 2.85 -10.60
CA PHE A 94 -12.96 1.65 -11.40
C PHE A 94 -13.69 0.52 -10.65
N PHE A 95 -13.81 0.63 -9.33
CA PHE A 95 -14.43 -0.38 -8.47
C PHE A 95 -15.72 0.10 -7.79
N GLU A 96 -16.28 1.26 -8.17
CA GLU A 96 -17.69 1.64 -7.94
C GLU A 96 -18.62 0.98 -8.97
#